data_AF-A0A1C3N359-F1
#
_entry.id   AF-A0A1C3N359-F1
#
_cell.length_a   1.000
_cell.length_b   1.000
_cell.length_c   1.000
_cell.angle_alpha   90.00
_cell.angle_beta   90.00
_cell.angle_gamma   90.00
#
_symmetry.space_group_name_H-M   'P 1'
#
loop_
_entity.id
_entity.type
_entity.pdbx_description
1 polymer ?
#
loop_
_entity_poly.entity_id
_entity_poly.type
_entity_poly.pdbx_seq_one_letter_code
_entity_poly.pdbx_strand_id
1 'polypeptide(L)'
;MLGIVIVLVTVPILVLPAVRSLNRRTQRLAPEPRWWTRAAGYVMLGSAEAYLFGLMHMSYWGTPRDTCIARYENWDGMHGHARYWPLERKCTEFIDMVPSYVNPLIVILLAGALACALVAAAQALRHRRQPVERDLNP
;
A
#
# COMPACT_ATOMS: atom_id res chain seq x y z
N MET A 1 15.02 15.20 0.64
CA MET A 1 13.72 15.55 0.01
C MET A 1 13.56 15.00 -1.40
N LEU A 2 14.58 15.06 -2.27
CA LEU A 2 14.51 14.60 -3.66
C LEU A 2 14.04 13.13 -3.82
N GLY A 3 14.54 12.22 -2.98
CA GLY A 3 14.16 10.80 -3.02
C GLY A 3 12.68 10.54 -2.71
N ILE A 4 12.10 11.29 -1.77
CA ILE A 4 10.67 11.18 -1.42
C ILE A 4 9.81 11.64 -2.61
N VAL A 5 10.19 12.75 -3.25
CA VAL A 5 9.49 13.25 -4.44
C VAL A 5 9.58 12.25 -5.59
N ILE A 6 10.74 11.60 -5.78
CA ILE A 6 10.91 10.56 -6.79
C ILE A 6 9.96 9.39 -6.51
N VAL A 7 9.88 8.87 -5.28
CA VAL A 7 8.98 7.73 -4.97
C VAL A 7 7.51 8.13 -5.13
N LEU A 8 7.10 9.29 -4.63
CA LEU A 8 5.72 9.79 -4.75
C LEU A 8 5.30 10.06 -6.20
N VAL A 9 6.24 10.18 -7.14
CA VAL A 9 5.95 10.42 -8.56
C VAL A 9 6.12 9.15 -9.39
N THR A 10 7.22 8.42 -9.22
CA THR A 10 7.55 7.23 -10.03
C THR A 10 6.63 6.05 -9.75
N VAL A 11 6.25 5.82 -8.50
CA VAL A 11 5.37 4.70 -8.13
C VAL A 11 3.98 4.86 -8.74
N PRO A 12 3.30 6.02 -8.65
CA PRO A 12 2.05 6.21 -9.38
C PRO A 12 2.25 6.11 -10.89
N ILE A 13 3.32 6.65 -11.46
CA ILE A 13 3.59 6.52 -12.91
C ILE A 13 3.71 5.05 -13.36
N LEU A 14 4.34 4.19 -12.55
CA LEU A 14 4.53 2.77 -12.86
C LEU A 14 3.28 1.93 -12.59
N VAL A 15 2.50 2.26 -11.56
CA VAL A 15 1.35 1.45 -11.12
C VAL A 15 0.03 1.89 -11.77
N LEU A 16 -0.14 3.18 -12.09
CA LEU A 16 -1.33 3.69 -12.78
C LEU A 16 -1.63 2.98 -14.11
N PRO A 17 -0.65 2.63 -14.97
CA PRO A 17 -0.89 1.83 -16.17
C PRO A 17 -1.46 0.45 -15.85
N ALA A 18 -0.95 -0.22 -14.80
CA ALA A 18 -1.44 -1.52 -14.36
C ALA A 18 -2.87 -1.43 -13.82
N VAL A 19 -3.16 -0.43 -12.99
CA VAL A 19 -4.52 -0.13 -12.49
C VAL A 19 -5.45 0.21 -13.65
N ARG A 20 -5.01 1.02 -14.63
CA ARG A 20 -5.78 1.33 -15.84
C ARG A 20 -6.03 0.09 -16.70
N SER A 21 -5.05 -0.78 -16.85
CA SER A 21 -5.18 -2.05 -17.58
C SER A 21 -6.18 -2.98 -16.90
N LEU A 22 -6.10 -3.11 -15.56
CA LEU A 22 -7.07 -3.86 -14.75
C LEU A 22 -8.48 -3.26 -14.87
N ASN A 23 -8.59 -1.93 -14.83
CA ASN A 23 -9.85 -1.21 -15.02
C ASN A 23 -10.43 -1.40 -16.43
N ARG A 24 -9.57 -1.48 -17.47
CA ARG A 24 -9.98 -1.83 -18.84
C ARG A 24 -10.51 -3.26 -18.91
N ARG A 25 -9.81 -4.23 -18.29
CA ARG A 25 -10.26 -5.64 -18.24
C ARG A 25 -11.58 -5.80 -17.49
N THR A 26 -11.82 -4.97 -16.48
CA THR A 26 -13.07 -4.96 -15.70
C THR A 26 -14.18 -4.11 -16.31
N GLN A 27 -14.00 -3.52 -17.50
CA GLN A 27 -15.08 -2.80 -18.20
C GLN A 27 -16.27 -3.71 -18.57
N ARG A 28 -16.05 -5.03 -18.65
CA ARG A 28 -17.11 -6.02 -18.88
C ARG A 28 -17.94 -6.33 -17.63
N LEU A 29 -17.57 -5.81 -16.46
CA LEU A 29 -18.34 -5.95 -15.23
C LEU A 29 -19.45 -4.90 -15.17
N ALA A 30 -20.51 -5.19 -14.40
CA ALA A 30 -21.55 -4.22 -14.08
C ALA A 30 -20.97 -2.95 -13.43
N PRO A 31 -21.64 -1.78 -13.54
CA PRO A 31 -21.11 -0.51 -13.03
C PRO A 31 -20.78 -0.50 -11.53
N GLU A 32 -21.52 -1.22 -10.69
CA GLU A 32 -21.27 -1.29 -9.24
C GLU A 32 -19.92 -1.97 -8.87
N PRO A 33 -19.60 -3.20 -9.30
CA PRO A 33 -18.33 -3.84 -8.96
C PRO A 33 -17.11 -3.10 -9.54
N ARG A 34 -17.30 -2.29 -10.58
CA ARG A 34 -16.23 -1.46 -11.17
C ARG A 34 -15.74 -0.37 -10.22
N TRP A 35 -16.63 0.25 -9.44
CA TRP A 35 -16.24 1.25 -8.43
C TRP A 35 -15.32 0.63 -7.38
N TRP A 36 -15.73 -0.50 -6.80
CA TRP A 36 -14.97 -1.18 -5.74
C TRP A 36 -13.62 -1.70 -6.23
N THR A 37 -13.56 -2.17 -7.49
CA THR A 37 -12.29 -2.57 -8.12
C THR A 37 -11.32 -1.40 -8.26
N ARG A 38 -11.81 -0.20 -8.61
CA ARG A 38 -10.99 1.02 -8.69
C ARG A 38 -10.50 1.44 -7.31
N ALA A 39 -11.40 1.46 -6.33
CA ALA A 39 -11.06 1.79 -4.95
C ALA A 39 -9.97 0.84 -4.42
N ALA A 40 -10.11 -0.47 -4.62
CA ALA A 40 -9.08 -1.45 -4.26
C ALA A 40 -7.72 -1.14 -4.91
N GLY A 41 -7.71 -0.80 -6.20
CA GLY A 41 -6.49 -0.45 -6.93
C GLY A 41 -5.80 0.81 -6.39
N TYR A 42 -6.54 1.87 -6.10
CA TYR A 42 -5.99 3.11 -5.54
C TYR A 42 -5.50 2.94 -4.11
N VAL A 43 -6.25 2.21 -3.27
CA VAL A 43 -5.84 1.94 -1.89
C VAL A 43 -4.59 1.05 -1.86
N MET A 44 -4.51 0.06 -2.75
CA MET A 44 -3.31 -0.78 -2.89
C MET A 44 -2.09 0.05 -3.32
N LEU A 45 -2.26 0.99 -4.25
CA LEU A 45 -1.21 1.93 -4.64
C LEU A 45 -0.74 2.77 -3.45
N GLY A 46 -1.67 3.35 -2.69
CA GLY A 46 -1.33 4.08 -1.46
C GLY A 46 -0.57 3.24 -0.44
N SER A 47 -0.92 1.95 -0.29
CA SER A 47 -0.19 1.03 0.60
C SER A 47 1.26 0.82 0.16
N ALA A 48 1.50 0.71 -1.16
CA ALA A 48 2.82 0.56 -1.72
C ALA A 48 3.67 1.84 -1.55
N GLU A 49 3.06 3.01 -1.73
CA GLU A 49 3.70 4.30 -1.47
C GLU A 49 4.10 4.44 0.00
N ALA A 50 3.20 4.13 0.94
CA ALA A 50 3.49 4.16 2.37
C ALA A 50 4.62 3.19 2.76
N TYR A 51 4.64 1.99 2.18
CA TYR A 51 5.71 1.02 2.40
C TYR A 51 7.06 1.52 1.87
N LEU A 52 7.10 2.02 0.63
CA LEU A 52 8.33 2.56 0.04
C LEU A 52 8.83 3.79 0.80
N PHE A 53 7.92 4.65 1.26
CA PHE A 53 8.24 5.79 2.12
C PHE A 53 8.94 5.36 3.42
N GLY A 54 8.44 4.31 4.09
CA GLY A 54 9.10 3.72 5.26
C GLY A 54 10.45 3.08 4.93
N LEU A 55 10.55 2.39 3.79
CA LEU A 55 11.79 1.76 3.34
C LEU A 55 12.89 2.81 3.05
N MET A 56 12.51 3.96 2.49
CA MET A 56 13.43 5.07 2.28
C MET A 56 13.96 5.64 3.59
N HIS A 57 13.12 5.70 4.63
CA HIS A 57 13.53 6.14 5.96
C HIS A 57 14.58 5.21 6.58
N MET A 58 14.54 3.91 6.28
CA MET A 58 15.54 2.97 6.77
C MET A 58 16.90 3.09 6.07
N SER A 59 16.93 3.40 4.77
CA SER A 59 18.06 3.00 3.93
C SER A 59 18.64 4.10 3.04
N TYR A 60 17.85 5.12 2.72
CA TYR A 60 18.14 5.97 1.55
C TYR A 60 18.88 7.27 1.87
N TRP A 61 19.02 7.62 3.15
CA TRP A 61 19.60 8.91 3.57
C TRP A 61 21.11 8.84 3.86
N GLY A 62 21.72 7.65 3.78
CA GLY A 62 23.15 7.44 4.05
C GLY A 62 23.39 6.15 4.82
N THR A 63 24.51 6.04 5.53
CA THR A 63 24.66 4.93 6.48
C THR A 63 23.63 5.08 7.61
N PRO A 64 23.21 3.97 8.24
CA PRO A 64 22.19 4.02 9.28
C PRO A 64 22.66 4.87 10.46
N ARG A 65 23.93 4.72 10.80
CA ARG A 65 24.62 5.51 11.81
C ARG A 65 24.53 7.00 11.51
N ASP A 66 24.90 7.42 10.30
CA ASP A 66 24.92 8.84 9.94
C ASP A 66 23.52 9.45 9.97
N THR A 67 22.51 8.69 9.54
CA THR A 67 21.10 9.13 9.57
C THR A 67 20.59 9.26 11.00
N CYS A 68 20.93 8.33 11.90
CA CYS A 68 20.57 8.41 13.32
C CYS A 68 21.25 9.57 14.03
N ILE A 69 22.54 9.78 13.79
CA ILE A 69 23.29 10.91 14.35
C ILE A 69 22.71 12.23 13.84
N ALA A 70 22.42 12.33 12.54
CA ALA A 70 21.89 13.56 11.95
C ALA A 70 20.47 13.91 12.40
N ARG A 71 19.64 12.92 12.75
CA ARG A 71 18.21 13.13 13.07
C ARG A 71 17.89 13.07 14.56
N TYR A 72 18.68 12.32 15.33
CA TYR A 72 18.40 12.00 16.74
C TYR A 72 19.65 12.04 17.64
N GLU A 73 20.81 12.46 17.11
CA GLU A 73 22.09 12.64 17.82
C GLU A 73 22.68 11.39 18.51
N ASN A 74 22.00 10.24 18.43
CA ASN A 74 22.38 9.02 19.12
C ASN A 74 22.33 7.80 18.20
N TRP A 75 23.37 6.95 18.28
CA TRP A 75 23.45 5.67 17.58
C TRP A 75 23.92 4.59 18.54
N ASP A 76 23.06 3.61 18.78
CA ASP A 76 23.40 2.38 19.48
C ASP A 76 23.49 1.22 18.47
N GLY A 77 24.72 0.84 18.16
CA GLY A 77 25.02 -0.22 17.19
C GLY A 77 24.45 -1.59 17.57
N MET A 78 24.05 -1.80 18.83
CA MET A 78 23.44 -3.05 19.29
C MET A 78 21.99 -3.22 18.80
N HIS A 79 21.29 -2.13 18.49
CA HIS A 79 19.89 -2.14 18.11
C HIS A 79 19.65 -1.87 16.61
N GLY A 80 20.70 -1.68 15.82
CA GLY A 80 20.64 -1.28 14.39
C GLY A 80 20.09 -2.30 13.40
N HIS A 81 19.39 -3.35 13.85
CA HIS A 81 18.80 -4.38 12.99
C HIS A 81 17.65 -3.82 12.16
N ALA A 82 17.59 -4.21 10.89
CA ALA A 82 16.50 -3.86 9.98
C ALA A 82 15.47 -4.99 9.95
N ARG A 83 14.21 -4.63 10.17
CA ARG A 83 13.05 -5.51 10.01
C ARG A 83 12.15 -4.93 8.93
N TYR A 84 11.79 -5.74 7.95
CA TYR A 84 10.96 -5.30 6.82
C TYR A 84 9.45 -5.51 7.06
N TRP A 85 9.07 -6.27 8.08
CA TRP A 85 7.67 -6.41 8.49
C TRP A 85 7.49 -6.69 10.00
N PRO A 86 6.88 -5.76 10.76
CA PRO A 86 6.67 -4.35 10.41
C PRO A 86 7.97 -3.65 10.01
N LEU A 87 7.87 -2.54 9.28
CA LEU A 87 9.02 -1.73 8.91
C LEU A 87 9.60 -1.10 10.18
N GLU A 88 10.77 -1.57 10.60
CA GLU A 88 11.47 -1.09 11.80
C GLU A 88 12.98 -1.06 11.56
N ARG A 89 13.62 0.04 11.95
CA ARG A 89 15.08 0.13 12.02
C ARG A 89 15.49 1.08 13.13
N LYS A 90 15.89 0.52 14.26
CA LYS A 90 16.17 1.30 15.47
C LYS A 90 17.51 2.04 15.41
N CYS A 91 17.50 3.25 15.95
CA CYS A 91 18.68 4.04 16.30
C CYS A 91 19.14 3.75 17.74
N THR A 92 18.17 3.57 18.64
CA THR A 92 18.34 3.20 20.06
C THR A 92 17.17 2.30 20.46
N GLU A 93 17.15 1.77 21.68
CA GLU A 93 16.04 0.93 22.17
C GLU A 93 14.64 1.53 21.92
N PHE A 94 14.51 2.86 22.03
CA PHE A 94 13.25 3.58 21.97
C PHE A 94 13.02 4.39 20.68
N ILE A 95 14.06 4.63 19.88
CA ILE A 95 13.97 5.50 18.70
C ILE A 95 14.08 4.66 17.43
N ASP A 96 13.03 4.71 16.62
CA ASP A 96 12.98 4.13 15.28
C ASP A 96 13.23 5.22 14.22
N MET A 97 13.97 4.85 13.17
CA MET A 97 14.09 5.68 11.98
C MET A 97 12.76 5.82 11.23
N VAL A 98 11.93 4.79 11.27
CA VAL A 98 10.64 4.77 10.59
C VAL A 98 9.62 5.52 11.45
N PRO A 99 8.90 6.50 10.90
CA PRO A 99 7.86 7.19 11.65
C PRO A 99 6.77 6.22 12.15
N SER A 100 6.34 6.39 13.39
CA SER A 100 5.42 5.47 14.08
C SER A 100 4.06 5.27 13.36
N TYR A 101 3.64 6.23 12.54
CA TYR A 101 2.39 6.16 11.77
C TYR A 101 2.48 5.29 10.50
N VAL A 102 3.68 4.96 10.00
CA VAL A 102 3.84 4.26 8.71
C VAL A 102 3.27 2.84 8.78
N ASN A 103 3.60 2.08 9.81
CA ASN A 103 3.14 0.70 9.96
C ASN A 103 1.61 0.60 10.11
N PRO A 104 0.95 1.36 11.02
CA PRO A 104 -0.50 1.42 11.10
C PRO A 104 -1.17 1.82 9.77
N LEU A 105 -0.60 2.82 9.07
CA LEU A 105 -1.13 3.28 7.79
C LEU A 105 -1.11 2.17 6.73
N ILE A 106 -0.01 1.42 6.61
CA ILE A 106 0.10 0.30 5.67
C ILE A 106 -0.96 -0.76 5.99
N VAL A 107 -1.11 -1.13 7.26
CA VAL A 107 -2.11 -2.13 7.69
C VAL A 107 -3.54 -1.68 7.35
N ILE A 108 -3.87 -0.42 7.64
CA ILE A 108 -5.19 0.15 7.32
C ILE A 108 -5.45 0.14 5.81
N LEU A 109 -4.46 0.53 5.00
CA LEU A 109 -4.59 0.55 3.54
C LEU A 109 -4.73 -0.87 2.98
N LEU A 110 -3.91 -1.84 3.44
CA LEU A 110 -4.05 -3.23 3.00
C LEU A 110 -5.42 -3.82 3.38
N ALA A 111 -5.90 -3.55 4.59
CA ALA A 111 -7.23 -3.98 5.02
C ALA A 111 -8.35 -3.33 4.17
N GLY A 112 -8.22 -2.04 3.87
CA GLY A 112 -9.16 -1.32 3.00
C GLY A 112 -9.17 -1.84 1.56
N ALA A 113 -7.99 -2.15 1.00
CA ALA A 113 -7.87 -2.74 -0.33
C ALA A 113 -8.53 -4.12 -0.38
N LEU A 114 -8.31 -4.95 0.65
CA LEU A 114 -8.93 -6.26 0.78
C LEU A 114 -10.46 -6.15 0.89
N ALA A 115 -10.97 -5.25 1.74
CA ALA A 115 -12.41 -5.02 1.88
C ALA A 115 -13.05 -4.60 0.55
N CYS A 116 -12.43 -3.66 -0.18
CA CYS A 116 -12.90 -3.24 -1.50
C CYS A 116 -12.92 -4.41 -2.49
N ALA A 117 -11.87 -5.23 -2.52
CA ALA A 117 -11.78 -6.39 -3.40
C ALA A 117 -12.87 -7.44 -3.08
N LEU A 118 -13.13 -7.70 -1.79
CA LEU A 118 -14.18 -8.63 -1.36
C LEU A 118 -15.58 -8.14 -1.76
N VAL A 119 -15.87 -6.85 -1.59
CA VAL A 119 -17.17 -6.28 -2.01
C VAL A 119 -17.33 -6.36 -3.53
N ALA A 120 -16.28 -6.03 -4.30
CA ALA A 120 -16.29 -6.17 -5.75
C ALA A 120 -16.58 -7.62 -6.19
N ALA A 121 -15.92 -8.59 -5.56
CA ALA A 121 -16.13 -10.01 -5.83
C ALA A 121 -17.55 -10.46 -5.47
N ALA A 122 -18.06 -10.06 -4.30
CA ALA A 122 -19.41 -10.40 -3.87
C ALA A 122 -20.49 -9.85 -4.83
N GLN A 123 -20.34 -8.60 -5.28
CA GLN A 123 -21.26 -8.00 -6.26
C GLN A 123 -21.17 -8.69 -7.62
N ALA A 124 -19.97 -9.00 -8.10
CA ALA A 124 -19.78 -9.74 -9.36
C ALA A 124 -20.42 -11.14 -9.30
N LEU A 125 -20.31 -11.84 -8.17
CA LEU A 125 -20.95 -13.14 -7.96
C LEU A 125 -22.48 -13.04 -7.91
N ARG A 126 -23.04 -12.01 -7.27
CA ARG A 126 -24.49 -11.76 -7.24
C ARG A 126 -25.05 -11.48 -8.64
N HIS A 127 -24.37 -10.65 -9.44
CA HIS A 127 -24.77 -10.39 -10.82
C HIS A 127 -24.69 -11.61 -11.74
N ARG A 128 -23.82 -12.59 -11.45
CA ARG A 128 -23.80 -13.86 -12.19
C ARG A 128 -24.95 -14.80 -11.84
N ARG A 129 -25.54 -14.67 -10.64
CA ARG A 129 -26.65 -15.54 -10.19
C ARG A 129 -28.02 -15.04 -10.66
N GLN A 130 -28.20 -13.73 -10.81
CA GLN A 130 -29.47 -13.15 -11.27
C GLN A 130 -29.97 -13.57 -12.67
N PRO A 131 -29.10 -13.83 -13.68
CA PRO A 131 -29.55 -14.38 -14.97
C PRO A 131 -30.20 -15.76 -14.81
N VAL A 132 -29.64 -16.60 -13.95
CA VAL A 132 -30.12 -17.99 -13.73
C VAL A 132 -31.48 -17.99 -13.05
N GLU A 133 -31.70 -17.13 -12.07
CA GLU A 133 -32.96 -17.11 -11.30
C GLU A 133 -34.14 -16.50 -12.09
N ARG A 134 -33.84 -15.65 -13.08
CA ARG A 134 -34.86 -15.05 -13.96
C ARG A 134 -35.41 -16.03 -15.00
N ASP A 135 -34.64 -17.05 -15.37
CA ASP A 135 -35.07 -18.12 -16.29
C ASP A 135 -35.85 -19.23 -15.57
N LEU A 136 -35.81 -19.29 -14.23
CA LEU A 136 -36.52 -20.28 -13.41
C LEU A 136 -37.86 -19.78 -12.86
N ASN A 137 -38.22 -18.51 -13.04
CA ASN A 137 -39.49 -17.94 -12.56
C ASN A 137 -40.06 -16.98 -13.63
N PRO A 138 -40.70 -17.53 -14.70
CA PRO A 138 -41.31 -16.74 -15.78
C PRO A 138 -42.59 -16.00 -15.35
#